data_AF-A0AAV9NY82-F1
#
_entry.id   AF-A0AAV9NY82-F1
#
_cell.length_a   1.000
_cell.length_b   1.000
_cell.length_c   1.000
_cell.angle_alpha   90.00
_cell.angle_beta   90.00
_cell.angle_gamma   90.00
#
_symmetry.space_group_name_H-M   'P 1'
#
loop_
_entity.id
_entity.type
_entity.pdbx_description
1 polymer ?
#
loop_
_entity_poly.entity_id
_entity_poly.type
_entity_poly.pdbx_seq_one_letter_code
_entity_poly.pdbx_strand_id
1 'polypeptide(L)'
;MPSDHPSTPEKDHPGYDYEADKQWSNKPLTPAQVLVNDIRLEKWRPDHGPLLEIHERSASTKVPVHASATPSASYVRAADAAGNPIEQQKFAQLEEHYGWIRRLRLHQHQRHVYDSEESAKCRWIHCSSKFPEYVGGFLWALSEDLTTISSNLQVLNNTLQQQTRFSKHGKCFAPFSQPLQPGNGKDAPSTYPMLLSVPFLDWSILGEKPPLRFQIDKREGFQSARTASHLLRSVLQHFFRLEDTADREAFQVFAKHKPWSTNRELDLKVRQWYGHYPSALNVDELWVLVIDPEHIVTFSSNQTWKSRWPPLQLVSRISDVSFRNIRNAFFSSEEKQEYTSLTHAVACLSGAVGMLHRNFWPDMVLPCTDRYAGYLGHLQYRLHRAASTKLVMDLIACQEELNIVIQITQQQIDMINNFRDMLDENKEDSGSTAPSPTSVRPSSGNNYNPYGNLSEPPGLHHRVTYNARTNFRHLSTSSTTDPLAQVLDNLARELTDLQDLRDNTDRLVTRTIQLVNIRLEDHGKAILVFTVVTIVFLPLNFVSSFFGMNFSDIRDMAQTQWLFWAVAICVTTAVVAASVFLAFSGGRILENILMWRDQRRERRLTTKTAQKQAARELGEKGFRVNGVERSGGFSQP
;
A
#
# COMPACT_ATOMS: atom_id res chain seq x y z
N MET A 1 -18.02 -3.97 30.29
CA MET A 1 -17.85 -2.51 30.25
C MET A 1 -16.35 -2.24 30.19
N PRO A 2 -15.74 -2.16 29.01
CA PRO A 2 -14.41 -1.60 28.93
C PRO A 2 -14.56 -0.08 29.04
N SER A 3 -13.88 0.48 30.04
CA SER A 3 -13.76 1.92 30.23
C SER A 3 -13.32 2.59 28.93
N ASP A 4 -14.10 3.57 28.48
CA ASP A 4 -13.65 4.67 27.63
C ASP A 4 -12.49 5.36 28.36
N HIS A 5 -11.30 4.78 28.33
CA HIS A 5 -10.11 5.57 28.44
C HIS A 5 -10.03 6.30 27.09
N PRO A 6 -10.28 7.62 27.03
CA PRO A 6 -9.71 8.38 25.92
C PRO A 6 -8.25 7.97 25.91
N SER A 7 -7.76 7.48 24.77
CA SER A 7 -6.34 7.30 24.53
C SER A 7 -5.70 8.61 24.95
N THR A 8 -5.17 8.68 26.17
CA THR A 8 -4.36 9.80 26.58
C THR A 8 -3.28 9.84 25.52
N PRO A 9 -3.18 10.91 24.71
CA PRO A 9 -2.06 11.02 23.80
C PRO A 9 -0.84 10.75 24.66
N GLU A 10 0.04 9.85 24.22
CA GLU A 10 1.33 9.63 24.85
C GLU A 10 1.89 11.04 25.09
N LYS A 11 1.76 11.50 26.34
CA LYS A 11 2.08 12.88 26.70
C LYS A 11 3.54 12.97 26.34
N ASP A 12 3.92 14.04 25.63
CA ASP A 12 5.34 14.35 25.47
C ASP A 12 6.00 14.11 26.83
N HIS A 13 7.08 13.33 26.84
CA HIS A 13 7.80 13.02 28.08
C HIS A 13 7.87 14.29 28.93
N PRO A 14 7.40 14.25 30.20
CA PRO A 14 7.17 15.45 30.97
C PRO A 14 8.50 16.17 31.15
N GLY A 15 8.66 17.35 30.54
CA GLY A 15 9.92 18.08 30.65
C GLY A 15 9.96 19.46 30.03
N TYR A 16 9.49 19.62 28.79
CA TYR A 16 9.65 20.89 28.06
C TYR A 16 8.57 21.11 27.00
N ASP A 17 7.92 22.28 27.03
CA ASP A 17 6.95 22.69 26.01
C ASP A 17 7.69 23.35 24.83
N TYR A 18 7.97 22.54 23.81
CA TYR A 18 8.62 23.01 22.58
C TYR A 18 7.73 23.92 21.71
N GLU A 19 6.41 23.96 21.95
CA GLU A 19 5.50 24.83 21.20
C GLU A 19 5.48 26.25 21.77
N ALA A 20 5.65 26.39 23.08
CA ALA A 20 5.75 27.69 23.75
C ALA A 20 7.09 28.41 23.48
N ASP A 21 8.16 27.68 23.16
CA ASP A 21 9.48 28.26 22.90
C ASP A 21 9.60 28.81 21.46
N LYS A 22 9.72 30.14 21.34
CA LYS A 22 9.87 30.84 20.06
C LYS A 22 11.08 30.42 19.22
N GLN A 23 12.15 29.92 19.85
CA GLN A 23 13.31 29.46 19.12
C GLN A 23 13.07 28.08 18.51
N TRP A 24 12.40 27.19 19.25
CA TRP A 24 12.01 25.86 18.75
C TRP A 24 10.85 25.92 17.77
N SER A 25 9.91 26.87 17.92
CA SER A 25 8.81 27.06 16.97
C SER A 25 9.30 27.40 15.56
N ASN A 26 10.47 28.04 15.44
CA ASN A 26 11.09 28.37 14.17
C ASN A 26 11.89 27.20 13.56
N LYS A 27 12.16 26.13 14.31
CA LYS A 27 12.83 24.93 13.78
C LYS A 27 11.82 24.06 13.03
N PRO A 28 12.23 23.39 11.94
CA PRO A 28 11.32 22.49 11.22
C PRO A 28 10.98 21.25 12.06
N LEU A 29 11.92 20.81 12.89
CA LEU A 29 11.80 19.60 13.71
C LEU A 29 12.23 19.92 15.16
N THR A 30 11.55 19.27 16.11
CA THR A 30 11.82 19.39 17.54
C THR A 30 12.17 18.02 18.15
N PRO A 31 12.89 17.98 19.28
CA PRO A 31 13.23 16.71 19.95
C PRO A 31 12.01 15.85 20.31
N ALA A 32 10.84 16.44 20.57
CA ALA A 32 9.61 15.71 20.86
C ALA A 32 9.04 14.94 19.65
N GLN A 33 9.47 15.25 18.43
CA GLN A 33 9.00 14.59 17.19
C GLN A 33 9.89 13.42 16.76
N VAL A 34 10.88 13.08 17.58
CA VAL A 34 11.90 12.07 17.28
C VAL A 34 12.00 11.09 18.44
N LEU A 35 11.97 9.79 18.13
CA LEU A 35 12.25 8.73 19.09
C LEU A 35 13.70 8.29 18.93
N VAL A 36 14.41 8.13 20.03
CA VAL A 36 15.83 7.74 20.02
C VAL A 36 15.97 6.42 20.77
N ASN A 37 16.60 5.45 20.14
CA ASN A 37 16.77 4.11 20.66
C ASN A 37 18.24 3.70 20.55
N ASP A 38 18.85 3.31 21.65
CA ASP A 38 20.22 2.78 21.68
C ASP A 38 20.17 1.25 21.66
N ILE A 39 20.84 0.63 20.69
CA ILE A 39 21.06 -0.82 20.68
C ILE A 39 22.33 -1.12 21.47
N ARG A 40 22.20 -1.88 22.56
CA ARG A 40 23.28 -2.15 23.51
C ARG A 40 23.41 -3.63 23.83
N LEU A 41 24.63 -4.04 24.19
CA LEU A 41 24.93 -5.37 24.69
C LEU A 41 24.79 -5.38 26.23
N GLU A 42 23.88 -6.19 26.76
CA GLU A 42 23.55 -6.25 28.19
C GLU A 42 23.63 -7.67 28.76
N LYS A 43 23.95 -7.77 30.05
CA LYS A 43 23.91 -9.04 30.79
C LYS A 43 22.82 -8.99 31.85
N TRP A 44 21.64 -9.52 31.53
CA TRP A 44 20.46 -9.52 32.40
C TRP A 44 20.50 -10.55 33.53
N ARG A 45 21.15 -11.70 33.31
CA ARG A 45 21.21 -12.80 34.28
C ARG A 45 22.65 -13.31 34.40
N PRO A 46 23.10 -13.73 35.59
CA PRO A 46 24.42 -14.33 35.76
C PRO A 46 24.58 -15.61 34.92
N ASP A 47 23.48 -16.36 34.74
CA ASP A 47 23.47 -17.69 34.10
C ASP A 47 23.39 -17.66 32.56
N HIS A 48 22.99 -16.53 31.97
CA HIS A 48 22.92 -16.37 30.52
C HIS A 48 24.01 -15.42 30.01
N GLY A 49 24.52 -15.68 28.81
CA GLY A 49 25.44 -14.79 28.11
C GLY A 49 24.82 -13.42 27.83
N PRO A 50 25.65 -12.43 27.43
CA PRO A 50 25.14 -11.12 27.07
C PRO A 50 24.20 -11.19 25.86
N LEU A 51 23.21 -10.30 25.82
CA LEU A 51 22.20 -10.19 24.78
C LEU A 51 22.13 -8.76 24.25
N LEU A 52 21.74 -8.58 22.99
CA LEU A 52 21.46 -7.25 22.45
C LEU A 52 20.06 -6.78 22.88
N GLU A 53 19.93 -5.56 23.36
CA GLU A 53 18.67 -4.96 23.78
C GLU A 53 18.52 -3.55 23.22
N ILE A 54 17.27 -3.13 23.03
CA ILE A 54 16.92 -1.77 22.59
C ILE A 54 16.50 -0.95 23.80
N HIS A 55 17.17 0.19 24.00
CA HIS A 55 16.89 1.13 25.07
C HIS A 55 16.35 2.43 24.51
N GLU A 56 15.08 2.72 24.81
CA GLU A 56 14.49 4.02 24.49
C GLU A 56 15.16 5.11 25.33
N ARG A 57 15.72 6.11 24.66
CA ARG A 57 16.34 7.29 25.25
C ARG A 57 15.47 8.50 24.99
N SER A 58 15.21 9.27 26.04
CA SER A 58 14.51 10.55 25.88
C SER A 58 15.38 11.54 25.09
N ALA A 59 14.91 11.93 23.90
CA ALA A 59 15.57 12.93 23.07
C ALA A 59 15.72 14.27 23.81
N SER A 60 14.73 14.64 24.62
CA SER A 60 14.75 15.87 25.43
C SER A 60 15.86 15.87 26.50
N THR A 61 16.26 14.71 27.01
CA THR A 61 17.37 14.59 27.96
C THR A 61 18.73 14.71 27.26
N LYS A 62 18.85 14.22 26.02
CA LYS A 62 20.10 14.28 25.24
C LYS A 62 20.34 15.63 24.59
N VAL A 63 19.28 16.36 24.23
CA VAL A 63 19.36 17.66 23.56
C VAL A 63 19.18 18.77 24.60
N PRO A 64 20.24 19.52 24.95
CA PRO A 64 20.12 20.64 25.87
C PRO A 64 19.14 21.69 25.33
N VAL A 65 18.42 22.37 26.23
CA VAL A 65 17.44 23.42 25.84
C VAL A 65 18.09 24.50 24.97
N HIS A 66 19.33 24.89 25.29
CA HIS A 66 20.10 25.90 24.55
C HIS A 66 20.52 25.48 23.15
N ALA A 67 20.34 24.20 22.77
CA ALA A 67 20.67 23.70 21.43
C ALA A 67 19.73 24.24 20.35
N SER A 68 18.64 24.93 20.73
CA SER A 68 17.82 25.73 19.82
C SER A 68 18.63 26.84 19.12
N ALA A 69 19.60 27.43 19.81
CA ALA A 69 20.47 28.46 19.26
C ALA A 69 21.67 27.83 18.56
N THR A 70 21.91 28.24 17.32
CA THR A 70 23.08 27.79 16.55
C THR A 70 24.27 28.69 16.88
N PRO A 71 25.33 28.19 17.54
CA PRO A 71 26.51 28.98 17.86
C PRO A 71 27.18 29.51 16.59
N SER A 72 27.82 30.68 16.67
CA SER A 72 28.62 31.24 15.56
C SER A 72 29.70 30.27 15.07
N ALA A 73 30.32 29.52 15.99
CA ALA A 73 31.30 28.48 15.66
C ALA A 73 30.73 27.34 14.78
N SER A 74 29.43 27.06 14.87
CA SER A 74 28.79 26.02 14.06
C SER A 74 28.70 26.39 12.58
N TYR A 75 28.65 27.69 12.25
CA TYR A 75 28.63 28.16 10.86
C TYR A 75 29.98 28.00 10.15
N VAL A 76 31.08 27.86 10.90
CA VAL A 76 32.42 27.55 10.33
C VAL A 76 32.37 26.21 9.60
N ARG A 77 31.69 25.22 10.18
CA ARG A 77 31.46 23.91 9.54
C ARG A 77 30.77 24.01 8.18
N ALA A 78 29.80 24.92 8.05
CA ALA A 78 29.10 25.14 6.79
C ALA A 78 30.00 25.80 5.74
N ALA A 79 30.91 26.68 6.18
CA ALA A 79 31.91 27.29 5.31
C ALA A 79 32.96 26.27 4.84
N ASP A 80 33.41 25.38 5.73
CA ASP A 80 34.44 24.38 5.44
C ASP A 80 33.93 23.26 4.50
N ALA A 81 32.64 22.91 4.57
CA ALA A 81 32.05 21.84 3.79
C ALA A 81 31.79 22.19 2.30
N ALA A 82 31.84 23.49 1.93
CA ALA A 82 31.55 23.94 0.57
C ALA A 82 32.55 25.01 0.10
N GLY A 83 33.06 24.85 -1.13
CA GLY A 83 33.89 25.87 -1.78
C GLY A 83 33.10 27.01 -2.42
N ASN A 84 31.80 26.82 -2.72
CA ASN A 84 30.96 27.81 -3.40
C ASN A 84 30.13 28.62 -2.38
N PRO A 85 30.08 29.97 -2.46
CA PRO A 85 29.28 30.80 -1.56
C PRO A 85 27.79 30.43 -1.52
N ILE A 86 27.22 29.95 -2.63
CA ILE A 86 25.80 29.53 -2.68
C ILE A 86 25.58 28.26 -1.84
N GLU A 87 26.48 27.29 -1.96
CA GLU A 87 26.43 26.06 -1.17
C GLU A 87 26.71 26.32 0.31
N GLN A 88 27.64 27.23 0.62
CA GLN A 88 27.90 27.67 1.99
C GLN A 88 26.65 28.28 2.63
N GLN A 89 25.90 29.12 1.90
CA GLN A 89 24.64 29.67 2.41
C GLN A 89 23.60 28.56 2.64
N LYS A 90 23.50 27.59 1.73
CA LYS A 90 22.59 26.44 1.89
C LYS A 90 22.95 25.59 3.10
N PHE A 91 24.24 25.32 3.32
CA PHE A 91 24.71 24.56 4.48
C PHE A 91 24.57 25.35 5.79
N ALA A 92 24.72 26.67 5.75
CA ALA A 92 24.43 27.52 6.90
C ALA A 92 22.95 27.43 7.31
N GLN A 93 22.02 27.38 6.35
CA GLN A 93 20.60 27.14 6.63
C GLN A 93 20.34 25.73 7.20
N LEU A 94 21.02 24.70 6.68
CA LEU A 94 20.93 23.34 7.24
C LEU A 94 21.46 23.28 8.67
N GLU A 95 22.58 23.95 8.96
CA GLU A 95 23.14 24.05 10.30
C GLU A 95 22.22 24.81 11.25
N GLU A 96 21.60 25.89 10.78
CA GLU A 96 20.62 26.63 11.55
C GLU A 96 19.40 25.76 11.87
N HIS A 97 18.85 25.04 10.90
CA HIS A 97 17.60 24.30 11.07
C HIS A 97 17.77 22.97 11.81
N TYR A 98 18.87 22.25 11.55
CA TYR A 98 19.05 20.85 11.96
C TYR A 98 20.33 20.61 12.77
N GLY A 99 21.19 21.61 12.97
CA GLY A 99 22.47 21.45 13.68
C GLY A 99 22.33 20.89 15.12
N TRP A 100 21.19 21.12 15.77
CA TRP A 100 20.87 20.55 17.09
C TRP A 100 20.86 19.02 17.10
N ILE A 101 20.52 18.37 15.97
CA ILE A 101 20.47 16.91 15.83
C ILE A 101 21.85 16.27 16.04
N ARG A 102 22.95 17.02 15.83
CA ARG A 102 24.31 16.54 16.11
C ARG A 102 24.49 16.09 17.56
N ARG A 103 23.71 16.66 18.50
CA ARG A 103 23.70 16.24 19.92
C ARG A 103 23.18 14.82 20.13
N LEU A 104 22.52 14.24 19.13
CA LEU A 104 22.07 12.86 19.13
C LEU A 104 23.13 11.89 18.59
N ARG A 105 24.31 12.34 18.13
CA ARG A 105 25.39 11.40 17.75
C ARG A 105 25.88 10.61 18.97
N LEU A 106 26.29 9.37 18.71
CA LEU A 106 27.08 8.56 19.62
C LEU A 106 28.51 9.09 19.62
N HIS A 107 29.11 9.14 20.81
CA HIS A 107 30.51 9.52 20.98
C HIS A 107 31.37 8.35 21.49
N GLN A 108 30.73 7.25 21.90
CA GLN A 108 31.38 6.09 22.48
C GLN A 108 30.80 4.81 21.88
N HIS A 109 31.63 4.07 21.14
CA HIS A 109 31.27 2.76 20.61
C HIS A 109 31.34 1.69 21.72
N GLN A 110 30.27 0.92 21.90
CA GLN A 110 30.28 -0.18 22.86
C GLN A 110 31.00 -1.40 22.29
N ARG A 111 32.12 -1.80 22.88
CA ARG A 111 32.84 -3.05 22.56
C ARG A 111 32.50 -4.18 23.52
N HIS A 112 32.31 -3.86 24.79
CA HIS A 112 32.05 -4.80 25.87
C HIS A 112 30.80 -4.45 26.66
N VAL A 113 30.27 -5.45 27.37
CA VAL A 113 29.06 -5.33 28.21
C VAL A 113 29.25 -4.29 29.32
N TYR A 114 30.48 -4.14 29.82
CA TYR A 114 30.80 -3.27 30.95
C TYR A 114 31.14 -1.83 30.56
N ASP A 115 31.05 -1.49 29.27
CA ASP A 115 31.27 -0.12 28.83
C ASP A 115 30.16 0.80 29.36
N SER A 116 30.45 2.11 29.38
CA SER A 116 29.58 3.17 29.90
C SER A 116 28.14 3.06 29.39
N GLU A 117 27.15 3.46 30.20
CA GLU A 117 25.75 3.57 29.79
C GLU A 117 25.52 4.48 28.58
N GLU A 118 26.44 5.41 28.34
CA GLU A 118 26.45 6.33 27.20
C GLU A 118 26.96 5.69 25.90
N SER A 119 27.56 4.50 25.98
CA SER A 119 28.04 3.76 24.82
C SER A 119 26.95 2.85 24.23
N ALA A 120 26.92 2.71 22.91
CA ALA A 120 26.01 1.80 22.22
C ALA A 120 26.69 1.16 21.01
N LYS A 121 26.11 0.07 20.50
CA LYS A 121 26.52 -0.55 19.23
C LYS A 121 26.01 0.26 18.04
N CYS A 122 24.76 0.68 18.13
CA CYS A 122 24.10 1.49 17.11
C CYS A 122 23.02 2.34 17.79
N ARG A 123 22.80 3.55 17.28
CA ARG A 123 21.71 4.43 17.65
C ARG A 123 20.72 4.52 16.49
N TRP A 124 19.51 4.10 16.79
CA TRP A 124 18.37 4.18 15.91
C TRP A 124 17.50 5.38 16.27
N ILE A 125 17.32 6.28 15.30
CA ILE A 125 16.50 7.47 15.43
C ILE A 125 15.26 7.29 14.54
N HIS A 126 14.06 7.43 15.09
CA HIS A 126 12.83 7.38 14.31
C HIS A 126 12.18 8.76 14.25
N CYS A 127 11.99 9.29 13.04
CA CYS A 127 11.27 10.51 12.77
C CYS A 127 9.88 10.19 12.22
N SER A 128 8.86 10.65 12.93
CA SER A 128 7.46 10.36 12.56
C SER A 128 6.87 11.32 11.52
N SER A 129 7.71 12.16 10.92
CA SER A 129 7.34 13.21 9.98
C SER A 129 8.03 12.95 8.63
N LYS A 130 7.25 12.91 7.54
CA LYS A 130 7.73 12.50 6.21
C LYS A 130 7.83 13.66 5.23
N PHE A 131 8.80 14.53 5.50
CA PHE A 131 9.19 15.63 4.61
C PHE A 131 10.55 15.30 3.99
N PRO A 132 10.68 15.29 2.65
CA PRO A 132 11.96 15.00 1.98
C PRO A 132 13.12 15.89 2.45
N GLU A 133 12.82 17.12 2.84
CA GLU A 133 13.78 18.11 3.35
C GLU A 133 14.44 17.66 4.66
N TYR A 134 13.76 16.82 5.45
CA TYR A 134 14.29 16.34 6.72
C TYR A 134 15.43 15.35 6.51
N VAL A 135 15.37 14.54 5.43
CA VAL A 135 16.41 13.56 5.10
C VAL A 135 17.77 14.24 4.93
N GLY A 136 17.80 15.37 4.22
CA GLY A 136 19.01 16.18 4.05
C GLY A 136 19.51 16.80 5.36
N GLY A 137 18.59 17.22 6.24
CA GLY A 137 18.90 17.74 7.57
C GLY A 137 19.56 16.69 8.48
N PHE A 138 19.01 15.47 8.51
CA PHE A 138 19.59 14.35 9.26
C PHE A 138 20.95 13.94 8.72
N LEU A 139 21.10 13.83 7.40
CA LEU A 139 22.38 13.51 6.77
C LEU A 139 23.45 14.56 7.13
N TRP A 140 23.14 15.85 6.98
CA TRP A 140 24.04 16.94 7.34
C TRP A 140 24.45 16.93 8.82
N ALA A 141 23.47 16.78 9.72
CA ALA A 141 23.71 16.91 11.15
C ALA A 141 24.49 15.72 11.74
N LEU A 142 24.27 14.53 11.20
CA LEU A 142 24.87 13.31 11.70
C LEU A 142 26.13 12.91 10.93
N SER A 143 26.37 13.26 9.67
CA SER A 143 27.67 12.93 9.03
C SER A 143 28.83 13.70 9.66
N GLU A 144 30.00 13.06 9.87
CA GLU A 144 31.21 13.75 10.35
C GLU A 144 32.12 14.22 9.22
N ASP A 145 32.20 13.44 8.15
CA ASP A 145 33.06 13.74 7.01
C ASP A 145 32.52 14.93 6.19
N LEU A 146 33.19 16.07 6.32
CA LEU A 146 32.85 17.30 5.60
C LEU A 146 33.35 17.30 4.15
N THR A 147 34.25 16.39 3.78
CA THR A 147 34.82 16.36 2.43
C THR A 147 33.85 15.76 1.43
N THR A 148 33.13 14.71 1.82
CA THR A 148 32.14 14.03 0.97
C THR A 148 30.71 14.51 1.20
N ILE A 149 30.41 15.27 2.26
CA ILE A 149 29.03 15.65 2.57
C ILE A 149 28.34 16.44 1.45
N SER A 150 29.09 17.32 0.75
CA SER A 150 28.51 18.10 -0.34
C SER A 150 28.07 17.21 -1.49
N SER A 151 28.94 16.28 -1.93
CA SER A 151 28.60 15.34 -2.98
C SER A 151 27.50 14.37 -2.56
N ASN A 152 27.52 13.86 -1.32
CA ASN A 152 26.48 12.99 -0.77
C ASN A 152 25.12 13.70 -0.75
N LEU A 153 25.07 14.99 -0.37
CA LEU A 153 23.84 15.79 -0.40
C LEU A 153 23.37 16.08 -1.82
N GLN A 154 24.27 16.24 -2.78
CA GLN A 154 23.90 16.38 -4.19
C GLN A 154 23.28 15.09 -4.74
N VAL A 155 23.91 13.93 -4.50
CA VAL A 155 23.36 12.61 -4.87
C VAL A 155 22.02 12.39 -4.20
N LEU A 156 21.90 12.66 -2.90
CA LEU A 156 20.64 12.57 -2.17
C LEU A 156 19.53 13.40 -2.83
N ASN A 157 19.79 14.67 -3.14
CA ASN A 157 18.78 15.53 -3.77
C ASN A 157 18.37 15.00 -5.14
N ASN A 158 19.33 14.51 -5.94
CA ASN A 158 19.04 13.89 -7.22
C ASN A 158 18.20 12.62 -7.06
N THR A 159 18.53 11.75 -6.10
CA THR A 159 17.76 10.54 -5.81
C THR A 159 16.34 10.88 -5.36
N LEU A 160 16.17 11.83 -4.43
CA LEU A 160 14.85 12.27 -3.99
C LEU A 160 14.03 12.81 -5.16
N GLN A 161 14.61 13.62 -6.04
CA GLN A 161 13.91 14.15 -7.22
C GLN A 161 13.53 13.04 -8.22
N GLN A 162 14.44 12.12 -8.52
CA GLN A 162 14.22 11.04 -9.48
C GLN A 162 13.15 10.04 -9.01
N GLN A 163 13.16 9.73 -7.71
CA GLN A 163 12.28 8.71 -7.12
C GLN A 163 10.94 9.29 -6.66
N THR A 164 10.80 10.62 -6.54
CA THR A 164 9.52 11.26 -6.22
C THR A 164 8.54 11.05 -7.36
N ARG A 165 7.34 10.59 -7.00
CA ARG A 165 6.18 10.50 -7.87
C ARG A 165 5.07 11.40 -7.32
N PHE A 166 4.33 12.00 -8.22
CA PHE A 166 3.23 12.90 -7.90
C PHE A 166 1.90 12.20 -8.17
N SER A 167 0.95 12.41 -7.28
CA SER A 167 -0.41 11.87 -7.37
C SER A 167 -1.41 12.97 -6.99
N LYS A 168 -2.69 12.76 -7.32
CA LYS A 168 -3.80 13.57 -6.79
C LYS A 168 -3.84 13.55 -5.26
N HIS A 169 -3.26 12.51 -4.66
CA HIS A 169 -3.23 12.23 -3.22
C HIS A 169 -1.87 12.59 -2.56
N GLY A 170 -1.08 13.48 -3.16
CA GLY A 170 0.22 13.96 -2.63
C GLY A 170 1.46 13.24 -3.18
N LYS A 171 2.65 13.56 -2.63
CA LYS A 171 3.95 13.00 -3.07
C LYS A 171 4.21 11.60 -2.48
N CYS A 172 4.74 10.68 -3.27
CA CYS A 172 5.18 9.34 -2.86
C CYS A 172 6.56 9.04 -3.43
N PHE A 173 7.32 8.14 -2.80
CA PHE A 173 8.48 7.55 -3.46
C PHE A 173 8.13 6.25 -4.18
N ALA A 174 8.82 6.01 -5.30
CA ALA A 174 9.00 4.63 -5.75
C ALA A 174 9.85 3.85 -4.72
N PRO A 175 9.75 2.52 -4.64
CA PRO A 175 10.67 1.73 -3.83
C PRO A 175 12.07 1.77 -4.45
N PHE A 176 13.11 1.97 -3.62
CA PHE A 176 14.51 1.98 -4.06
C PHE A 176 15.48 1.73 -2.90
N SER A 177 16.68 1.28 -3.22
CA SER A 177 17.88 1.27 -2.37
C SER A 177 19.00 1.98 -3.12
N GLN A 178 19.60 3.02 -2.53
CA GLN A 178 20.59 3.85 -3.22
C GLN A 178 21.73 4.28 -2.28
N PRO A 179 23.00 3.90 -2.56
CA PRO A 179 24.15 4.49 -1.89
C PRO A 179 24.33 5.95 -2.34
N LEU A 180 24.75 6.80 -1.40
CA LEU A 180 24.83 8.26 -1.60
C LEU A 180 26.24 8.75 -1.95
N GLN A 181 27.28 7.92 -1.76
CA GLN A 181 28.62 8.29 -2.19
C GLN A 181 28.77 8.15 -3.72
N PRO A 182 29.33 9.17 -4.40
CA PRO A 182 29.61 9.08 -5.84
C PRO A 182 30.76 8.11 -6.08
N GLY A 183 30.48 7.00 -6.79
CA GLY A 183 31.50 6.00 -7.12
C GLY A 183 32.59 6.59 -8.01
N ASN A 184 33.79 6.76 -7.48
CA ASN A 184 34.98 7.09 -8.26
C ASN A 184 36.24 6.49 -7.60
N GLY A 185 36.79 5.46 -8.23
CA GLY A 185 38.13 4.93 -7.96
C GLY A 185 38.16 3.68 -7.07
N LYS A 186 39.28 2.95 -7.18
CA LYS A 186 39.60 1.69 -6.45
C LYS A 186 39.67 1.82 -4.92
N ASP A 187 39.33 2.99 -4.37
CA ASP A 187 39.34 3.36 -2.95
C ASP A 187 37.95 3.78 -2.43
N ALA A 188 36.85 3.30 -3.04
CA ALA A 188 35.49 3.56 -2.55
C ALA A 188 34.85 2.33 -1.86
N PRO A 189 35.27 1.93 -0.63
CA PRO A 189 34.73 0.77 0.08
C PRO A 189 33.71 1.19 1.14
N SER A 190 32.72 2.01 0.79
CA SER A 190 31.82 2.58 1.80
C SER A 190 30.36 2.42 1.41
N THR A 191 29.72 1.39 1.97
CA THR A 191 28.27 1.13 1.96
C THR A 191 27.45 2.27 2.60
N TYR A 192 28.12 3.31 3.09
CA TYR A 192 27.56 4.45 3.80
C TYR A 192 27.89 5.76 3.07
N PRO A 193 27.02 6.79 3.14
CA PRO A 193 25.64 6.71 3.59
C PRO A 193 24.74 6.11 2.50
N MET A 194 23.58 5.59 2.88
CA MET A 194 22.61 4.96 1.98
C MET A 194 21.18 5.37 2.34
N LEU A 195 20.34 5.55 1.32
CA LEU A 195 18.92 5.81 1.48
C LEU A 195 18.10 4.65 0.88
N LEU A 196 17.13 4.16 1.65
CA LEU A 196 16.15 3.18 1.20
C LEU A 196 14.74 3.73 1.37
N SER A 197 13.84 3.29 0.49
CA SER A 197 12.42 3.56 0.56
C SER A 197 11.66 2.28 0.22
N VAL A 198 10.73 1.89 1.11
CA VAL A 198 9.88 0.71 0.91
C VAL A 198 8.42 1.04 1.26
N PRO A 199 7.45 0.72 0.38
CA PRO A 199 6.05 0.76 0.74
C PRO A 199 5.72 -0.45 1.62
N PHE A 200 4.93 -0.26 2.67
CA PHE A 200 4.43 -1.35 3.49
C PHE A 200 2.94 -1.24 3.73
N LEU A 201 2.30 -2.40 3.90
CA LEU A 201 0.86 -2.50 4.07
C LEU A 201 0.49 -2.43 5.55
N ASP A 202 -0.63 -1.77 5.81
CA ASP A 202 -1.13 -1.59 7.15
C ASP A 202 -2.66 -1.47 7.18
N TRP A 203 -3.28 -1.83 8.30
CA TRP A 203 -4.72 -1.69 8.44
C TRP A 203 -5.14 -0.29 8.91
N SER A 204 -6.32 0.10 8.47
CA SER A 204 -7.03 1.33 8.87
C SER A 204 -8.12 1.04 9.91
N ILE A 205 -8.50 2.09 10.64
CA ILE A 205 -9.69 2.13 11.50
C ILE A 205 -10.88 2.68 10.70
N LEU A 206 -12.09 2.31 11.12
CA LEU A 206 -13.34 2.79 10.55
C LEU A 206 -13.54 4.28 10.86
N GLY A 207 -13.79 5.10 9.83
CA GLY A 207 -14.05 6.53 9.96
C GLY A 207 -13.03 7.38 9.21
N GLU A 208 -12.98 8.68 9.52
CA GLU A 208 -11.93 9.55 9.02
C GLU A 208 -10.56 9.06 9.51
N LYS A 209 -9.53 9.17 8.64
CA LYS A 209 -8.17 8.81 9.02
C LYS A 209 -7.78 9.69 10.23
N PRO A 210 -7.33 9.11 11.36
CA PRO A 210 -6.94 9.90 12.52
C PRO A 210 -5.83 10.88 12.12
N PRO A 211 -5.84 12.11 12.67
CA PRO A 211 -4.87 13.12 12.30
C PRO A 211 -3.46 12.62 12.61
N LEU A 212 -2.59 12.74 11.62
CA LEU A 212 -1.19 12.35 11.76
C LEU A 212 -0.49 13.44 12.58
N ARG A 213 -0.25 13.16 13.88
CA ARG A 213 0.21 14.10 14.92
C ARG A 213 1.39 15.00 14.48
N PHE A 214 2.26 14.49 13.60
CA PHE A 214 3.50 15.15 13.20
C PHE A 214 3.61 15.40 11.68
N GLN A 215 2.50 15.44 10.96
CA GLN A 215 2.50 15.72 9.52
C GLN A 215 2.28 17.18 9.13
N ILE A 216 2.22 18.09 10.10
CA ILE A 216 2.11 19.52 9.85
C ILE A 216 3.48 20.14 10.11
N ASP A 217 4.01 20.86 9.12
CA ASP A 217 5.20 21.68 9.33
C ASP A 217 4.83 22.86 10.23
N LYS A 218 5.54 23.00 11.35
CA LYS A 218 5.27 24.01 12.38
C LYS A 218 5.46 25.44 11.86
N ARG A 219 6.32 25.64 10.86
CA ARG A 219 6.63 26.97 10.31
C ARG A 219 5.47 27.56 9.53
N GLU A 220 4.78 26.71 8.78
CA GLU A 220 3.69 27.12 7.90
C GLU A 220 2.35 26.98 8.62
N GLY A 221 2.24 26.09 9.61
CA GLY A 221 1.00 25.86 10.37
C GLY A 221 -0.07 25.09 9.59
N PHE A 222 0.21 24.73 8.33
CA PHE A 222 -0.62 23.90 7.45
C PHE A 222 0.28 23.13 6.47
N GLN A 223 -0.28 22.10 5.81
CA GLN A 223 0.41 21.40 4.72
C GLN A 223 0.48 22.32 3.50
N SER A 224 1.59 23.04 3.32
CA SER A 224 1.83 23.89 2.16
C SER A 224 2.00 23.07 0.88
N ALA A 225 1.53 23.60 -0.24
CA ALA A 225 1.76 23.01 -1.56
C ALA A 225 3.27 22.98 -1.92
N ARG A 226 4.09 23.85 -1.32
CA ARG A 226 5.56 23.89 -1.54
C ARG A 226 6.25 22.69 -0.87
N THR A 227 5.75 22.29 0.29
CA THR A 227 6.33 21.27 1.19
C THR A 227 5.35 20.10 1.36
N ALA A 228 4.77 19.60 0.25
CA ALA A 228 3.79 18.52 0.35
C ALA A 228 4.42 17.26 0.98
N SER A 229 3.96 16.88 2.17
CA SER A 229 4.40 15.69 2.90
C SER A 229 3.96 14.40 2.19
N HIS A 230 4.66 13.29 2.48
CA HIS A 230 4.25 11.98 1.99
C HIS A 230 3.15 11.40 2.87
N LEU A 231 1.92 11.35 2.38
CA LEU A 231 0.74 10.97 3.15
C LEU A 231 0.52 9.44 3.21
N LEU A 232 -0.20 8.99 4.24
CA LEU A 232 -0.72 7.63 4.34
C LEU A 232 -1.89 7.46 3.34
N ARG A 233 -1.80 6.46 2.46
CA ARG A 233 -2.79 6.24 1.38
C ARG A 233 -3.57 4.96 1.60
N SER A 234 -4.76 4.87 1.02
CA SER A 234 -5.38 3.55 0.82
C SER A 234 -4.63 2.77 -0.26
N VAL A 235 -4.83 1.45 -0.32
CA VAL A 235 -4.28 0.62 -1.41
C VAL A 235 -4.74 1.10 -2.79
N LEU A 236 -6.00 1.53 -2.91
CA LEU A 236 -6.53 2.09 -4.16
C LEU A 236 -5.86 3.42 -4.52
N GLN A 237 -5.71 4.34 -3.56
CA GLN A 237 -5.03 5.62 -3.77
C GLN A 237 -3.54 5.46 -4.13
N HIS A 238 -2.88 4.42 -3.59
CA HIS A 238 -1.48 4.13 -3.91
C HIS A 238 -1.31 3.65 -5.35
N PHE A 239 -2.24 2.82 -5.85
CA PHE A 239 -2.24 2.30 -7.21
C PHE A 239 -2.76 3.34 -8.22
N PHE A 240 -3.99 3.84 -8.02
CA PHE A 240 -4.64 4.83 -8.88
C PHE A 240 -4.25 6.27 -8.49
N ARG A 241 -3.01 6.62 -8.79
CA ARG A 241 -2.42 7.91 -8.38
C ARG A 241 -3.09 9.13 -9.01
N LEU A 242 -3.66 9.00 -10.20
CA LEU A 242 -4.24 10.13 -10.95
C LEU A 242 -5.77 10.20 -10.82
N GLU A 243 -6.40 9.16 -10.32
CA GLU A 243 -7.85 9.05 -10.23
C GLU A 243 -8.36 9.32 -8.82
N ASP A 244 -9.63 9.74 -8.73
CA ASP A 244 -10.30 9.81 -7.44
C ASP A 244 -10.85 8.43 -7.08
N THR A 245 -10.39 7.88 -5.96
CA THR A 245 -10.85 6.58 -5.47
C THR A 245 -11.78 6.68 -4.27
N ALA A 246 -12.17 7.90 -3.84
CA ALA A 246 -12.98 8.12 -2.64
C ALA A 246 -14.26 7.26 -2.61
N ASP A 247 -14.99 7.20 -3.73
CA ASP A 247 -16.22 6.41 -3.86
C ASP A 247 -15.98 4.90 -3.77
N ARG A 248 -14.74 4.45 -4.02
CA ARG A 248 -14.33 3.05 -4.03
C ARG A 248 -13.81 2.56 -2.68
N GLU A 249 -13.43 3.48 -1.77
CA GLU A 249 -12.85 3.13 -0.46
C GLU A 249 -13.80 2.31 0.41
N ALA A 250 -15.09 2.62 0.40
CA ALA A 250 -16.11 1.88 1.16
C ALA A 250 -16.34 0.45 0.61
N PHE A 251 -15.87 0.17 -0.60
CA PHE A 251 -16.04 -1.12 -1.25
C PHE A 251 -14.84 -2.05 -1.11
N GLN A 252 -13.77 -1.62 -0.42
CA GLN A 252 -12.62 -2.46 -0.13
C GLN A 252 -13.02 -3.77 0.57
N VAL A 253 -12.26 -4.84 0.35
CA VAL A 253 -12.49 -6.15 0.99
C VAL A 253 -12.53 -6.01 2.52
N PHE A 254 -11.62 -5.22 3.09
CA PHE A 254 -11.54 -5.01 4.54
C PHE A 254 -12.77 -4.26 5.10
N ALA A 255 -13.43 -3.43 4.29
CA ALA A 255 -14.63 -2.70 4.67
C ALA A 255 -15.89 -3.57 4.57
N LYS A 256 -15.99 -4.39 3.50
CA LYS A 256 -17.13 -5.27 3.24
C LYS A 256 -17.14 -6.52 4.12
N HIS A 257 -16.00 -7.19 4.27
CA HIS A 257 -15.92 -8.48 4.94
C HIS A 257 -15.67 -8.33 6.44
N LYS A 258 -16.70 -8.58 7.25
CA LYS A 258 -16.68 -8.45 8.72
C LYS A 258 -16.97 -9.80 9.40
N PRO A 259 -16.02 -10.75 9.39
CA PRO A 259 -16.23 -12.10 9.90
C PRO A 259 -16.55 -12.17 11.41
N TRP A 260 -16.15 -11.14 12.17
CA TRP A 260 -16.50 -11.00 13.59
C TRP A 260 -17.99 -10.69 13.85
N SER A 261 -18.76 -10.29 12.84
CA SER A 261 -20.21 -10.07 13.01
C SER A 261 -20.97 -11.38 13.27
N THR A 262 -20.46 -12.50 12.74
CA THR A 262 -21.07 -13.82 12.86
C THR A 262 -20.39 -14.70 13.91
N ASN A 263 -19.09 -14.51 14.17
CA ASN A 263 -18.31 -15.31 15.10
C ASN A 263 -17.90 -14.50 16.34
N ARG A 264 -18.52 -14.80 17.48
CA ARG A 264 -18.28 -14.11 18.77
C ARG A 264 -16.87 -14.34 19.33
N GLU A 265 -16.30 -15.52 19.13
CA GLU A 265 -14.94 -15.79 19.60
C GLU A 265 -13.92 -14.96 18.80
N LEU A 266 -14.09 -14.93 17.48
CA LEU A 266 -13.27 -14.10 16.60
C LEU A 266 -13.42 -12.62 16.92
N ASP A 267 -14.64 -12.15 17.20
CA ASP A 267 -14.91 -10.79 17.64
C ASP A 267 -14.10 -10.40 18.87
N LEU A 268 -14.10 -11.25 19.91
CA LEU A 268 -13.34 -11.00 21.13
C LEU A 268 -11.82 -10.97 20.86
N LYS A 269 -11.31 -11.91 20.05
CA LYS A 269 -9.89 -11.95 19.67
C LYS A 269 -9.46 -10.70 18.88
N VAL A 270 -10.26 -10.29 17.89
CA VAL A 270 -9.97 -9.10 17.07
C VAL A 270 -9.96 -7.83 17.92
N ARG A 271 -10.95 -7.64 18.81
CA ARG A 271 -10.98 -6.49 19.71
C ARG A 271 -9.82 -6.50 20.70
N GLN A 272 -9.50 -7.67 21.27
CA GLN A 272 -8.39 -7.81 22.21
C GLN A 272 -7.05 -7.50 21.54
N TRP A 273 -6.86 -7.93 20.29
CA TRP A 273 -5.60 -7.77 19.58
C TRP A 273 -5.43 -6.36 19.01
N TYR A 274 -6.41 -5.86 18.27
CA TYR A 274 -6.28 -4.62 17.52
C TYR A 274 -6.81 -3.39 18.27
N GLY A 275 -7.59 -3.58 19.35
CA GLY A 275 -8.37 -2.52 20.01
C GLY A 275 -9.58 -2.05 19.20
N HIS A 276 -9.44 -1.97 17.88
CA HIS A 276 -10.47 -1.57 16.92
C HIS A 276 -10.58 -2.57 15.78
N TYR A 277 -11.66 -2.49 15.01
CA TYR A 277 -11.84 -3.37 13.85
C TYR A 277 -11.06 -2.85 12.63
N PRO A 278 -10.21 -3.68 12.01
CA PRO A 278 -9.56 -3.34 10.74
C PRO A 278 -10.61 -3.15 9.64
N SER A 279 -10.70 -1.94 9.09
CA SER A 279 -11.77 -1.56 8.16
C SER A 279 -11.30 -1.24 6.74
N ALA A 280 -10.01 -0.99 6.54
CA ALA A 280 -9.45 -0.76 5.22
C ALA A 280 -7.97 -1.16 5.21
N LEU A 281 -7.40 -1.28 4.02
CA LEU A 281 -5.99 -1.52 3.79
C LEU A 281 -5.34 -0.24 3.27
N ASN A 282 -4.28 0.18 3.96
CA ASN A 282 -3.51 1.37 3.67
C ASN A 282 -2.07 1.00 3.32
N VAL A 283 -1.42 1.89 2.58
CA VAL A 283 -0.01 1.85 2.24
C VAL A 283 0.66 3.04 2.92
N ASP A 284 1.64 2.74 3.76
CA ASP A 284 2.59 3.71 4.28
C ASP A 284 3.96 3.48 3.63
N GLU A 285 4.87 4.42 3.82
CA GLU A 285 6.23 4.38 3.29
C GLU A 285 7.21 4.42 4.47
N LEU A 286 8.11 3.44 4.54
CA LEU A 286 9.26 3.47 5.43
C LEU A 286 10.46 3.99 4.63
N TRP A 287 11.07 5.06 5.09
CA TRP A 287 12.38 5.50 4.60
C TRP A 287 13.44 5.16 5.63
N VAL A 288 14.59 4.68 5.17
CA VAL A 288 15.72 4.33 6.02
C VAL A 288 16.94 5.08 5.49
N LEU A 289 17.48 5.98 6.31
CA LEU A 289 18.74 6.66 6.05
C LEU A 289 19.80 6.04 6.95
N VAL A 290 20.71 5.29 6.34
CA VAL A 290 21.86 4.70 7.01
C VAL A 290 23.03 5.65 6.82
N ILE A 291 23.58 6.19 7.91
CA ILE A 291 24.53 7.31 7.84
C ILE A 291 25.97 6.82 7.94
N ASP A 292 26.22 6.00 8.94
CA ASP A 292 27.50 5.37 9.26
C ASP A 292 27.20 4.05 10.00
N PRO A 293 28.19 3.21 10.36
CA PRO A 293 27.95 1.93 11.05
C PRO A 293 27.19 2.05 12.38
N GLU A 294 27.15 3.23 13.00
CA GLU A 294 26.57 3.46 14.32
C GLU A 294 25.23 4.18 14.25
N HIS A 295 24.90 4.89 13.18
CA HIS A 295 23.71 5.75 13.10
C HIS A 295 22.77 5.37 11.97
N ILE A 296 21.50 5.14 12.33
CA ILE A 296 20.40 4.89 11.41
C ILE A 296 19.21 5.77 11.75
N VAL A 297 18.60 6.36 10.73
CA VAL A 297 17.39 7.17 10.86
C VAL A 297 16.27 6.55 10.05
N THR A 298 15.10 6.35 10.64
CA THR A 298 13.91 5.87 9.92
C THR A 298 12.81 6.92 9.90
N PHE A 299 12.04 6.94 8.82
CA PHE A 299 10.91 7.85 8.63
C PHE A 299 9.66 7.06 8.27
N SER A 300 8.59 7.25 9.03
CA SER A 300 7.25 6.70 8.71
C SER A 300 6.17 7.59 9.32
N SER A 301 4.89 7.29 9.08
CA SER A 301 3.86 7.88 9.94
C SER A 301 3.98 7.35 11.38
N ASN A 302 3.67 8.20 12.38
CA ASN A 302 3.81 7.81 13.78
C ASN A 302 2.85 6.68 14.22
N GLN A 303 1.70 6.58 13.56
CA GLN A 303 0.64 5.62 13.93
C GLN A 303 0.26 5.63 15.42
N THR A 304 0.35 6.78 16.10
CA THR A 304 0.14 6.93 17.56
C THR A 304 -1.22 6.48 18.05
N TRP A 305 -2.21 6.41 17.16
CA TRP A 305 -3.54 5.89 17.45
C TRP A 305 -3.57 4.36 17.60
N LYS A 306 -2.47 3.67 17.28
CA LYS A 306 -2.32 2.23 17.49
C LYS A 306 -1.63 1.96 18.82
N SER A 307 -1.92 0.80 19.40
CA SER A 307 -1.27 0.37 20.62
C SER A 307 0.21 0.04 20.40
N ARG A 308 1.04 0.34 21.41
CA ARG A 308 2.40 -0.21 21.55
C ARG A 308 2.38 -1.68 21.96
N TRP A 309 1.30 -2.15 22.61
CA TRP A 309 1.11 -3.56 22.95
C TRP A 309 -0.32 -4.05 22.69
N PRO A 310 -0.54 -5.08 21.86
CA PRO A 310 0.47 -5.75 21.02
C PRO A 310 1.14 -4.75 20.06
N PRO A 311 2.34 -5.07 19.53
CA PRO A 311 3.17 -4.11 18.81
C PRO A 311 2.57 -3.81 17.44
N LEU A 312 1.68 -2.82 17.36
CA LEU A 312 0.99 -2.45 16.11
C LEU A 312 1.60 -1.21 15.47
N GLN A 313 2.21 -0.32 16.27
CA GLN A 313 2.99 0.81 15.77
C GLN A 313 4.30 0.32 15.15
N LEU A 314 4.73 0.87 14.01
CA LEU A 314 5.93 0.43 13.30
C LEU A 314 7.17 0.33 14.22
N VAL A 315 7.40 1.32 15.06
CA VAL A 315 8.56 1.36 15.98
C VAL A 315 8.50 0.21 17.00
N SER A 316 7.32 -0.05 17.57
CA SER A 316 7.11 -1.21 18.45
C SER A 316 7.29 -2.54 17.71
N ARG A 317 6.88 -2.63 16.44
CA ARG A 317 7.08 -3.85 15.61
C ARG A 317 8.55 -4.16 15.42
N ILE A 318 9.31 -3.15 15.04
CA ILE A 318 10.75 -3.27 14.78
C ILE A 318 11.45 -3.69 16.07
N SER A 319 11.15 -3.05 17.19
CA SER A 319 11.83 -3.33 18.48
C SER A 319 11.41 -4.65 19.13
N ASP A 320 10.12 -4.94 19.19
CA ASP A 320 9.61 -6.09 19.95
C ASP A 320 9.52 -7.38 19.13
N VAL A 321 9.55 -7.31 17.80
CA VAL A 321 9.38 -8.50 16.95
C VAL A 321 10.59 -8.71 16.05
N SER A 322 10.84 -7.81 15.10
CA SER A 322 11.89 -8.01 14.10
C SER A 322 13.30 -7.99 14.69
N PHE A 323 13.57 -7.09 15.62
CA PHE A 323 14.85 -7.03 16.32
C PHE A 323 15.11 -8.29 17.14
N ARG A 324 14.10 -8.88 17.78
CA ARG A 324 14.30 -10.11 18.57
C ARG A 324 14.76 -11.28 17.71
N ASN A 325 14.24 -11.40 16.49
CA ASN A 325 14.67 -12.42 15.54
C ASN A 325 16.15 -12.24 15.17
N ILE A 326 16.54 -11.00 14.84
CA ILE A 326 17.93 -10.68 14.48
C ILE A 326 18.86 -10.84 15.69
N ARG A 327 18.45 -10.44 16.89
CA ARG A 327 19.20 -10.66 18.14
C ARG A 327 19.49 -12.14 18.34
N ASN A 328 18.48 -13.00 18.17
CA ASN A 328 18.67 -14.44 18.38
C ASN A 328 19.61 -15.03 17.33
N ALA A 329 19.53 -14.57 16.07
CA ALA A 329 20.45 -14.97 15.00
C ALA A 329 21.89 -14.50 15.27
N PHE A 330 22.07 -13.28 15.79
CA PHE A 330 23.36 -12.67 16.09
C PHE A 330 24.23 -13.49 17.05
N PHE A 331 23.62 -14.14 18.05
CA PHE A 331 24.36 -15.02 18.97
C PHE A 331 24.48 -16.47 18.51
N SER A 332 23.75 -16.84 17.46
CA SER A 332 23.79 -18.20 16.90
C SER A 332 24.85 -18.35 15.81
N SER A 333 25.32 -17.25 15.22
CA SER A 333 26.41 -17.29 14.24
C SER A 333 27.76 -17.57 14.90
N GLU A 334 28.52 -18.52 14.34
CA GLU A 334 29.89 -18.82 14.80
C GLU A 334 30.89 -17.69 14.50
N GLU A 335 30.56 -16.82 13.54
CA GLU A 335 31.33 -15.62 13.23
C GLU A 335 31.07 -14.50 14.25
N LYS A 336 32.14 -13.81 14.68
CA LYS A 336 32.05 -12.57 15.45
C LYS A 336 31.56 -11.44 14.55
N GLN A 337 30.26 -11.38 14.28
CA GLN A 337 29.67 -10.27 13.54
C GLN A 337 29.48 -9.07 14.48
N GLU A 338 29.77 -7.87 13.99
CA GLU A 338 29.43 -6.63 14.70
C GLU A 338 28.01 -6.19 14.34
N TYR A 339 27.26 -5.74 15.35
CA TYR A 339 25.92 -5.20 15.10
C TYR A 339 26.04 -3.77 14.57
N THR A 340 25.73 -3.58 13.30
CA THR A 340 25.83 -2.28 12.62
C THR A 340 24.45 -1.72 12.29
N SER A 341 24.42 -0.45 11.88
CA SER A 341 23.25 0.22 11.34
C SER A 341 22.65 -0.50 10.11
N LEU A 342 23.45 -1.17 9.28
CA LEU A 342 22.96 -2.01 8.18
C LEU A 342 22.22 -3.25 8.70
N THR A 343 22.74 -3.92 9.73
CA THR A 343 22.03 -5.01 10.41
C THR A 343 20.70 -4.51 10.98
N HIS A 344 20.68 -3.30 11.53
CA HIS A 344 19.45 -2.67 12.01
C HIS A 344 18.50 -2.25 10.87
N ALA A 345 19.01 -1.90 9.69
CA ALA A 345 18.20 -1.63 8.52
C ALA A 345 17.40 -2.87 8.11
N VAL A 346 18.01 -4.07 8.17
CA VAL A 346 17.30 -5.34 7.97
C VAL A 346 16.17 -5.52 9.00
N ALA A 347 16.41 -5.16 10.27
CA ALA A 347 15.37 -5.18 11.31
C ALA A 347 14.20 -4.26 10.97
N CYS A 348 14.50 -3.06 10.46
CA CYS A 348 13.51 -2.07 10.06
C CYS A 348 12.68 -2.56 8.87
N LEU A 349 13.31 -3.13 7.84
CA LEU A 349 12.64 -3.70 6.67
C LEU A 349 11.74 -4.87 7.05
N SER A 350 12.25 -5.79 7.88
CA SER A 350 11.48 -6.92 8.42
C SER A 350 10.22 -6.44 9.17
N GLY A 351 10.35 -5.42 10.02
CA GLY A 351 9.24 -4.93 10.84
C GLY A 351 8.19 -4.14 10.06
N ALA A 352 8.62 -3.43 9.02
CA ALA A 352 7.70 -2.73 8.12
C ALA A 352 6.89 -3.69 7.27
N VAL A 353 7.57 -4.58 6.56
CA VAL A 353 6.92 -5.45 5.58
C VAL A 353 6.16 -6.60 6.25
N GLY A 354 6.61 -7.08 7.40
CA GLY A 354 6.09 -8.31 8.00
C GLY A 354 4.70 -8.24 8.63
N MET A 355 4.20 -7.06 9.01
CA MET A 355 3.05 -6.99 9.94
C MET A 355 1.81 -7.74 9.43
N LEU A 356 1.47 -7.64 8.14
CA LEU A 356 0.24 -8.23 7.62
C LEU A 356 0.40 -9.66 7.08
N HIS A 357 1.58 -10.24 7.23
CA HIS A 357 1.95 -11.52 6.64
C HIS A 357 2.00 -12.63 7.67
N ARG A 358 1.37 -13.75 7.35
CA ARG A 358 1.23 -14.88 8.26
C ARG A 358 2.58 -15.53 8.56
N ASN A 359 3.45 -15.57 7.55
CA ASN A 359 4.79 -16.19 7.65
C ASN A 359 5.74 -15.40 8.57
N PHE A 360 5.48 -14.11 8.75
CA PHE A 360 6.22 -13.32 9.72
C PHE A 360 5.63 -13.55 11.12
N TRP A 361 4.32 -13.37 11.26
CA TRP A 361 3.66 -13.28 12.56
C TRP A 361 2.51 -14.28 12.66
N PRO A 362 2.80 -15.56 13.01
CA PRO A 362 1.79 -16.62 13.00
C PRO A 362 0.68 -16.42 14.04
N ASP A 363 0.96 -15.69 15.12
CA ASP A 363 -0.01 -15.38 16.18
C ASP A 363 -0.95 -14.21 15.81
N MET A 364 -0.69 -13.50 14.71
CA MET A 364 -1.54 -12.38 14.31
C MET A 364 -2.93 -12.88 13.90
N VAL A 365 -3.96 -12.23 14.44
CA VAL A 365 -5.35 -12.58 14.18
C VAL A 365 -5.80 -12.02 12.82
N LEU A 366 -6.19 -12.87 11.87
CA LEU A 366 -6.65 -12.45 10.53
C LEU A 366 -5.59 -11.63 9.73
N PRO A 367 -4.47 -12.25 9.31
CA PRO A 367 -3.55 -11.66 8.34
C PRO A 367 -4.23 -11.28 7.02
N CYS A 368 -3.51 -10.55 6.17
CA CYS A 368 -4.02 -10.07 4.89
C CYS A 368 -4.56 -11.21 4.02
N THR A 369 -3.77 -12.26 3.84
CA THR A 369 -4.13 -13.49 3.11
C THR A 369 -5.43 -14.11 3.64
N ASP A 370 -5.55 -14.30 4.96
CA ASP A 370 -6.75 -14.84 5.58
C ASP A 370 -7.99 -13.95 5.39
N ARG A 371 -7.83 -12.62 5.37
CA ARG A 371 -8.93 -11.67 5.13
C ARG A 371 -9.48 -11.80 3.70
N TYR A 372 -8.60 -11.86 2.70
CA TYR A 372 -8.98 -12.08 1.31
C TYR A 372 -9.57 -13.47 1.09
N ALA A 373 -8.93 -14.52 1.62
CA ALA A 373 -9.41 -15.89 1.54
C ALA A 373 -10.82 -16.05 2.13
N GLY A 374 -11.06 -15.49 3.32
CA GLY A 374 -12.37 -15.53 3.96
C GLY A 374 -13.45 -14.80 3.15
N TYR A 375 -13.13 -13.63 2.57
CA TYR A 375 -14.09 -12.91 1.73
C TYR A 375 -14.37 -13.66 0.43
N LEU A 376 -13.35 -14.23 -0.20
CA LEU A 376 -13.50 -15.04 -1.40
C LEU A 376 -14.37 -16.28 -1.13
N GLY A 377 -14.19 -16.93 0.02
CA GLY A 377 -15.07 -18.02 0.47
C GLY A 377 -16.53 -17.58 0.62
N HIS A 378 -16.78 -16.38 1.15
CA HIS A 378 -18.12 -15.81 1.21
C HIS A 378 -18.72 -15.51 -0.19
N LEU A 379 -17.92 -15.00 -1.13
CA LEU A 379 -18.36 -14.78 -2.51
C LEU A 379 -18.62 -16.10 -3.25
N GLN A 380 -17.79 -17.12 -3.03
CA GLN A 380 -17.97 -18.46 -3.57
C GLN A 380 -19.27 -19.09 -3.05
N TYR A 381 -19.57 -18.95 -1.75
CA TYR A 381 -20.85 -19.41 -1.20
C TYR A 381 -22.05 -18.72 -1.87
N ARG A 382 -21.97 -17.40 -2.08
CA ARG A 382 -23.01 -16.65 -2.81
C ARG A 382 -23.16 -17.14 -4.25
N LEU A 383 -22.06 -17.46 -4.93
CA LEU A 383 -22.06 -18.01 -6.29
C LEU A 383 -22.87 -19.31 -6.38
N HIS A 384 -22.65 -20.24 -5.45
CA HIS A 384 -23.36 -21.51 -5.42
C HIS A 384 -24.88 -21.36 -5.21
N ARG A 385 -25.33 -20.29 -4.54
CA ARG A 385 -26.76 -20.02 -4.33
C ARG A 385 -27.40 -19.31 -5.51
N ALA A 386 -26.75 -18.27 -6.02
CA ALA A 386 -27.25 -17.51 -7.16
C ALA A 386 -26.14 -16.67 -7.82
N ALA A 387 -25.86 -16.96 -9.10
CA ALA A 387 -25.04 -16.10 -9.93
C ALA A 387 -25.76 -14.79 -10.26
N SER A 388 -25.06 -13.66 -10.17
CA SER A 388 -25.59 -12.32 -10.45
C SER A 388 -24.49 -11.39 -10.97
N THR A 389 -24.88 -10.36 -11.72
CA THR A 389 -23.94 -9.32 -12.21
C THR A 389 -23.26 -8.57 -11.06
N LYS A 390 -23.98 -8.30 -9.96
CA LYS A 390 -23.40 -7.72 -8.74
C LYS A 390 -22.28 -8.58 -8.16
N LEU A 391 -22.46 -9.91 -8.16
CA LEU A 391 -21.43 -10.83 -7.68
C LEU A 391 -20.18 -10.82 -8.57
N VAL A 392 -20.35 -10.69 -9.89
CA VAL A 392 -19.22 -10.50 -10.81
C VAL A 392 -18.43 -9.25 -10.45
N MET A 393 -19.11 -8.12 -10.23
CA MET A 393 -18.46 -6.87 -9.84
C MET A 393 -17.75 -6.96 -8.48
N ASP A 394 -18.35 -7.64 -7.50
CA ASP A 394 -17.71 -7.88 -6.19
C ASP A 394 -16.43 -8.74 -6.32
N LEU A 395 -16.43 -9.75 -7.21
CA LEU A 395 -15.26 -10.59 -7.49
C LEU A 395 -14.17 -9.83 -8.23
N ILE A 396 -14.52 -9.02 -9.24
CA ILE A 396 -13.56 -8.18 -9.98
C ILE A 396 -12.89 -7.18 -9.04
N ALA A 397 -13.65 -6.51 -8.17
CA ALA A 397 -13.08 -5.59 -7.19
C ALA A 397 -12.10 -6.30 -6.24
N CYS A 398 -12.44 -7.50 -5.77
CA CYS A 398 -11.54 -8.32 -4.95
C CYS A 398 -10.26 -8.72 -5.72
N GLN A 399 -10.40 -9.09 -7.00
CA GLN A 399 -9.27 -9.45 -7.87
C GLN A 399 -8.32 -8.25 -8.06
N GLU A 400 -8.90 -7.07 -8.30
CA GLU A 400 -8.15 -5.84 -8.47
C GLU A 400 -7.37 -5.48 -7.20
N GLU A 401 -8.00 -5.51 -6.03
CA GLU A 401 -7.31 -5.30 -4.76
C GLU A 401 -6.17 -6.31 -4.54
N LEU A 402 -6.40 -7.60 -4.81
CA LEU A 402 -5.37 -8.63 -4.73
C LEU A 402 -4.19 -8.33 -5.67
N ASN A 403 -4.46 -7.91 -6.90
CA ASN A 403 -3.40 -7.54 -7.85
C ASN A 403 -2.55 -6.38 -7.32
N ILE A 404 -3.15 -5.40 -6.64
CA ILE A 404 -2.40 -4.28 -6.03
C ILE A 404 -1.52 -4.79 -4.89
N VAL A 405 -2.06 -5.63 -4.00
CA VAL A 405 -1.31 -6.21 -2.88
C VAL A 405 -0.13 -7.05 -3.41
N ILE A 406 -0.37 -7.90 -4.41
CA ILE A 406 0.68 -8.68 -5.11
C ILE A 406 1.76 -7.77 -5.67
N GLN A 407 1.38 -6.68 -6.34
CA GLN A 407 2.35 -5.74 -6.91
C GLN A 407 3.20 -5.06 -5.83
N ILE A 408 2.61 -4.67 -4.70
CA ILE A 408 3.35 -4.08 -3.58
C ILE A 408 4.31 -5.10 -2.98
N THR A 409 3.88 -6.35 -2.79
CA THR A 409 4.75 -7.43 -2.29
C THR A 409 5.90 -7.73 -3.25
N GLN A 410 5.66 -7.72 -4.56
CA GLN A 410 6.73 -7.86 -5.56
C GLN A 410 7.73 -6.70 -5.47
N GLN A 411 7.24 -5.46 -5.38
CA GLN A 411 8.10 -4.29 -5.20
C GLN A 411 8.95 -4.34 -3.92
N GLN A 412 8.41 -4.89 -2.84
CA GLN A 412 9.17 -5.13 -1.61
C GLN A 412 10.29 -6.15 -1.83
N ILE A 413 9.99 -7.28 -2.48
CA ILE A 413 10.98 -8.31 -2.81
C ILE A 413 12.09 -7.73 -3.71
N ASP A 414 11.73 -7.04 -4.79
CA ASP A 414 12.69 -6.48 -5.74
C ASP A 414 13.63 -5.47 -5.08
N MET A 415 13.11 -4.61 -4.20
CA MET A 415 13.92 -3.63 -3.48
C MET A 415 14.84 -4.30 -2.44
N ILE A 416 14.34 -5.30 -1.70
CA ILE A 416 15.15 -6.04 -0.72
C ILE A 416 16.24 -6.87 -1.42
N ASN A 417 15.97 -7.44 -2.60
CA ASN A 417 16.98 -8.11 -3.43
C ASN A 417 18.07 -7.13 -3.88
N ASN A 418 17.70 -5.96 -4.44
CA ASN A 418 18.69 -4.93 -4.78
C ASN A 418 19.53 -4.51 -3.57
N PHE A 419 18.91 -4.38 -2.40
CA PHE A 419 19.64 -4.09 -1.17
C PHE A 419 20.60 -5.21 -0.79
N ARG A 420 20.19 -6.48 -0.93
CA ARG A 420 21.04 -7.65 -0.71
C ARG A 420 22.26 -7.66 -1.62
N ASP A 421 22.04 -7.48 -2.92
CA ASP A 421 23.10 -7.50 -3.93
C ASP A 421 24.16 -6.44 -3.62
N MET A 422 23.73 -5.23 -3.24
CA MET A 422 24.62 -4.16 -2.78
C MET A 422 25.40 -4.52 -1.51
N LEU A 423 24.84 -5.31 -0.59
CA LEU A 423 25.56 -5.75 0.60
C LEU A 423 26.58 -6.84 0.29
N ASP A 424 26.27 -7.74 -0.65
CA ASP A 424 27.12 -8.87 -1.00
C ASP A 424 28.30 -8.44 -1.89
N GLU A 425 28.12 -7.51 -2.83
CA GLU A 425 29.22 -6.90 -3.62
C GLU A 425 30.33 -6.32 -2.72
N ASN A 426 29.95 -5.71 -1.59
CA ASN A 426 30.91 -5.13 -0.64
C ASN A 426 31.68 -6.18 0.19
N LYS A 427 31.12 -7.38 0.39
CA LYS A 427 31.79 -8.47 1.11
C LYS A 427 32.91 -9.08 0.27
N GLU A 428 32.73 -9.15 -1.05
CA GLU A 428 33.72 -9.75 -1.96
C GLU A 428 34.99 -8.89 -2.09
N ASP A 429 34.86 -7.56 -2.11
CA ASP A 429 36.02 -6.65 -2.19
C ASP A 429 36.90 -6.68 -0.93
N SER A 430 36.31 -6.97 0.24
CA SER A 430 37.01 -7.10 1.52
C SER A 430 37.80 -8.41 1.66
N GLY A 431 37.55 -9.39 0.79
CA GLY A 431 38.08 -10.77 0.88
C GLY A 431 39.27 -11.09 -0.04
N SER A 432 39.73 -10.16 -0.86
CA SER A 432 40.74 -10.42 -1.89
C SER A 432 42.19 -10.44 -1.37
N THR A 433 42.49 -11.18 -0.29
CA THR A 433 43.87 -11.62 0.00
C THR A 433 43.93 -12.94 0.79
N ALA A 434 43.43 -14.05 0.24
CA ALA A 434 43.96 -15.39 0.55
C ALA A 434 43.49 -16.44 -0.48
N PRO A 435 44.34 -17.40 -0.87
CA PRO A 435 44.04 -18.34 -1.94
C PRO A 435 43.13 -19.49 -1.48
N SER A 436 42.28 -19.99 -2.39
CA SER A 436 41.51 -21.22 -2.25
C SER A 436 42.41 -22.39 -1.82
N PRO A 437 41.87 -23.41 -1.11
CA PRO A 437 41.60 -24.64 -1.85
C PRO A 437 40.45 -25.53 -1.34
N THR A 438 39.90 -26.28 -2.31
CA THR A 438 39.37 -27.67 -2.26
C THR A 438 38.09 -28.04 -1.49
N SER A 439 37.23 -28.71 -2.24
CA SER A 439 36.03 -29.43 -1.82
C SER A 439 36.31 -30.56 -0.83
N VAL A 440 35.52 -30.63 0.24
CA VAL A 440 35.39 -31.83 1.08
C VAL A 440 33.90 -32.13 1.26
N ARG A 441 33.50 -33.33 0.83
CA ARG A 441 32.16 -33.91 1.00
C ARG A 441 31.80 -34.07 2.50
N PRO A 442 30.52 -33.99 2.89
CA PRO A 442 30.13 -34.29 4.26
C PRO A 442 30.14 -35.79 4.52
N SER A 443 30.95 -36.21 5.49
CA SER A 443 30.95 -37.55 6.09
C SER A 443 29.98 -37.60 7.28
N SER A 444 29.17 -38.65 7.27
CA SER A 444 28.29 -39.09 8.36
C SER A 444 29.05 -39.32 9.67
N GLY A 445 28.63 -38.66 10.74
CA GLY A 445 29.14 -38.84 12.10
C GLY A 445 28.01 -39.12 13.07
N ASN A 446 27.85 -40.40 13.42
CA ASN A 446 26.98 -40.92 14.46
C ASN A 446 27.58 -40.56 15.85
N ASN A 447 26.75 -40.15 16.83
CA ASN A 447 26.93 -40.45 18.27
C ASN A 447 25.74 -39.90 19.06
N TYR A 448 24.84 -40.78 19.55
CA TYR A 448 24.86 -41.38 20.89
C TYR A 448 24.62 -40.38 22.03
N ASN A 449 23.37 -40.36 22.52
CA ASN A 449 22.98 -39.79 23.81
C ASN A 449 22.49 -40.96 24.70
N PRO A 450 23.17 -41.29 25.81
CA PRO A 450 22.70 -42.29 26.75
C PRO A 450 21.87 -41.64 27.87
N TYR A 451 20.98 -42.44 28.46
CA TYR A 451 20.14 -42.21 29.66
C TYR A 451 18.70 -41.72 29.45
N GLY A 452 17.78 -42.69 29.55
CA GLY A 452 16.81 -42.68 30.66
C GLY A 452 15.36 -42.33 30.33
N ASN A 453 14.59 -43.33 29.87
CA ASN A 453 13.13 -43.34 29.96
C ASN A 453 12.67 -43.34 31.42
N LEU A 454 11.58 -42.62 31.73
CA LEU A 454 10.54 -43.08 32.66
C LEU A 454 9.20 -42.39 32.30
N SER A 455 8.21 -43.23 32.08
CA SER A 455 6.82 -42.94 31.73
C SER A 455 5.94 -42.88 32.98
N GLU A 456 5.00 -41.92 33.06
CA GLU A 456 3.72 -42.08 33.77
C GLU A 456 2.64 -41.07 33.26
N PRO A 457 1.33 -41.42 33.28
CA PRO A 457 0.27 -40.69 32.57
C PRO A 457 -0.70 -39.93 33.55
N PRO A 458 -1.93 -39.51 33.18
CA PRO A 458 -2.32 -38.10 33.25
C PRO A 458 -3.29 -37.75 34.40
N GLY A 459 -3.21 -36.53 34.94
CA GLY A 459 -4.14 -36.04 35.97
C GLY A 459 -4.20 -34.51 36.07
N LEU A 460 -5.40 -33.96 35.92
CA LEU A 460 -5.84 -32.58 36.12
C LEU A 460 -5.18 -31.90 37.33
N HIS A 461 -4.67 -30.66 37.19
CA HIS A 461 -4.94 -29.60 38.16
C HIS A 461 -4.86 -28.20 37.55
N HIS A 462 -5.96 -27.49 37.77
CA HIS A 462 -6.23 -26.08 37.57
C HIS A 462 -5.13 -25.19 38.16
N ARG A 463 -4.58 -24.26 37.38
CA ARG A 463 -3.83 -23.13 37.95
C ARG A 463 -4.10 -21.84 37.18
N VAL A 464 -4.99 -21.05 37.76
CA VAL A 464 -5.08 -19.59 37.56
C VAL A 464 -3.72 -19.00 37.93
N THR A 465 -3.07 -18.32 36.99
CA THR A 465 -1.96 -17.42 37.29
C THR A 465 -1.99 -16.22 36.34
N TYR A 466 -2.17 -15.04 36.96
CA TYR A 466 -1.96 -13.74 36.36
C TYR A 466 -0.49 -13.58 35.95
N ASN A 467 -0.24 -12.71 34.96
CA ASN A 467 1.06 -12.27 34.43
C ASN A 467 1.80 -13.25 33.52
N ALA A 468 1.32 -13.39 32.28
CA ALA A 468 2.17 -13.78 31.17
C ALA A 468 2.42 -12.55 30.29
N ARG A 469 3.64 -11.99 30.37
CA ARG A 469 4.27 -11.41 29.18
C ARG A 469 4.36 -12.56 28.19
N THR A 470 3.38 -12.67 27.30
CA THR A 470 3.28 -13.77 26.36
C THR A 470 4.49 -13.73 25.44
N ASN A 471 5.37 -14.71 25.64
CA ASN A 471 6.45 -15.00 24.70
C ASN A 471 5.80 -15.38 23.37
N PHE A 472 5.79 -14.45 22.42
CA PHE A 472 5.52 -14.74 21.01
C PHE A 472 6.50 -15.85 20.60
N ARG A 473 5.98 -17.06 20.48
CA ARG A 473 6.80 -18.26 20.29
C ARG A 473 7.01 -18.39 18.79
N HIS A 474 7.95 -17.60 18.27
CA HIS A 474 8.41 -17.75 16.90
C HIS A 474 9.22 -19.05 16.81
N LEU A 475 8.56 -20.14 16.40
CA LEU A 475 9.27 -21.26 15.80
C LEU A 475 9.52 -20.86 14.33
N SER A 476 10.60 -20.12 14.07
CA SER A 476 11.16 -20.08 12.73
C SER A 476 11.49 -21.52 12.34
N THR A 477 10.82 -22.08 11.34
CA THR A 477 11.21 -23.38 10.77
C THR A 477 12.35 -23.25 9.75
N SER A 478 12.84 -22.04 9.49
CA SER A 478 13.96 -21.77 8.59
C SER A 478 15.30 -21.86 9.34
N SER A 479 16.15 -22.79 8.92
CA SER A 479 17.54 -22.98 9.38
C SER A 479 18.53 -21.95 8.81
N THR A 480 18.05 -20.86 8.21
CA THR A 480 18.89 -19.84 7.58
C THR A 480 19.49 -18.92 8.63
N THR A 481 20.82 -18.79 8.64
CA THR A 481 21.56 -17.89 9.54
C THR A 481 21.46 -16.43 9.11
N ASP A 482 21.18 -16.17 7.82
CA ASP A 482 21.05 -14.82 7.27
C ASP A 482 19.62 -14.25 7.47
N PRO A 483 19.46 -13.16 8.26
CA PRO A 483 18.16 -12.55 8.51
C PRO A 483 17.52 -11.93 7.26
N LEU A 484 18.32 -11.46 6.29
CA LEU A 484 17.77 -10.85 5.08
C LEU A 484 17.17 -11.92 4.16
N ALA A 485 17.88 -13.03 3.95
CA ALA A 485 17.34 -14.18 3.24
C ALA A 485 16.03 -14.70 3.87
N GLN A 486 15.92 -14.72 5.19
CA GLN A 486 14.68 -15.10 5.87
C GLN A 486 13.51 -14.16 5.54
N VAL A 487 13.74 -12.86 5.48
CA VAL A 487 12.70 -11.88 5.10
C VAL A 487 12.23 -12.12 3.66
N LEU A 488 13.17 -12.36 2.74
CA LEU A 488 12.85 -12.66 1.34
C LEU A 488 12.07 -13.97 1.20
N ASP A 489 12.48 -15.04 1.88
CA ASP A 489 11.79 -16.33 1.86
C ASP A 489 10.35 -16.20 2.37
N ASN A 490 10.15 -15.47 3.47
CA ASN A 490 8.82 -15.24 4.03
C ASN A 490 7.93 -14.44 3.08
N LEU A 491 8.48 -13.43 2.40
CA LEU A 491 7.76 -12.65 1.40
C LEU A 491 7.42 -13.47 0.16
N ALA A 492 8.36 -14.29 -0.32
CA ALA A 492 8.15 -15.15 -1.48
C ALA A 492 7.02 -16.16 -1.24
N ARG A 493 7.00 -16.77 -0.04
CA ARG A 493 5.90 -17.66 0.38
C ARG A 493 4.56 -16.94 0.42
N GLU A 494 4.51 -15.75 1.02
CA GLU A 494 3.26 -15.00 1.04
C GLU A 494 2.83 -14.55 -0.37
N LEU A 495 3.77 -14.18 -1.23
CA LEU A 495 3.47 -13.84 -2.61
C LEU A 495 2.79 -15.01 -3.33
N THR A 496 3.27 -16.23 -3.12
CA THR A 496 2.64 -17.45 -3.67
C THR A 496 1.21 -17.61 -3.14
N ASP A 497 0.99 -17.45 -1.84
CA ASP A 497 -0.35 -17.54 -1.24
C ASP A 497 -1.32 -16.49 -1.83
N LEU A 498 -0.84 -15.27 -2.06
CA LEU A 498 -1.63 -14.19 -2.67
C LEU A 498 -1.93 -14.46 -4.15
N GLN A 499 -0.97 -14.99 -4.90
CA GLN A 499 -1.15 -15.39 -6.30
C GLN A 499 -2.17 -16.52 -6.44
N ASP A 500 -2.13 -17.52 -5.56
CA ASP A 500 -3.11 -18.61 -5.53
C ASP A 500 -4.54 -18.09 -5.27
N LEU A 501 -4.70 -17.10 -4.37
CA LEU A 501 -5.98 -16.44 -4.13
C LEU A 501 -6.47 -15.65 -5.35
N ARG A 502 -5.56 -14.99 -6.06
CA ARG A 502 -5.88 -14.27 -7.30
C ARG A 502 -6.34 -15.22 -8.40
N ASP A 503 -5.66 -16.36 -8.57
CA ASP A 503 -6.01 -17.37 -9.56
C ASP A 503 -7.33 -18.06 -9.25
N ASN A 504 -7.61 -18.31 -7.96
CA ASN A 504 -8.93 -18.78 -7.53
C ASN A 504 -10.01 -17.74 -7.87
N THR A 505 -9.74 -16.46 -7.64
CA THR A 505 -10.67 -15.38 -7.98
C THR A 505 -10.97 -15.34 -9.48
N ASP A 506 -9.96 -15.51 -10.34
CA ASP A 506 -10.12 -15.52 -11.80
C ASP A 506 -11.04 -16.66 -12.29
N ARG A 507 -10.86 -17.86 -11.71
CA ARG A 507 -11.73 -19.02 -11.95
C ARG A 507 -13.17 -18.73 -11.51
N LEU A 508 -13.35 -18.09 -10.36
CA LEU A 508 -14.67 -17.73 -9.83
C LEU A 508 -15.34 -16.66 -10.69
N VAL A 509 -14.62 -15.65 -11.16
CA VAL A 509 -15.13 -14.62 -12.10
C VAL A 509 -15.64 -15.30 -13.37
N THR A 510 -14.80 -16.11 -14.01
CA THR A 510 -15.15 -16.80 -15.26
C THR A 510 -16.38 -17.69 -15.11
N ARG A 511 -16.43 -18.50 -14.04
CA ARG A 511 -17.60 -19.35 -13.73
C ARG A 511 -18.84 -18.50 -13.48
N THR A 512 -18.73 -17.38 -12.77
CA THR A 512 -19.88 -16.51 -12.48
C THR A 512 -20.44 -15.89 -13.74
N ILE A 513 -19.59 -15.41 -14.66
CA ILE A 513 -20.00 -14.86 -15.94
C ILE A 513 -20.75 -15.91 -16.77
N GLN A 514 -20.23 -17.14 -16.85
CA GLN A 514 -20.89 -18.24 -17.54
C GLN A 514 -22.28 -18.53 -16.96
N LEU A 515 -22.41 -18.63 -15.64
CA LEU A 515 -23.70 -18.89 -14.98
C LEU A 515 -24.70 -17.74 -15.17
N VAL A 516 -24.23 -16.49 -15.18
CA VAL A 516 -25.08 -15.33 -15.49
C VAL A 516 -25.58 -15.41 -16.94
N ASN A 517 -24.70 -15.74 -17.89
CA ASN A 517 -25.07 -15.88 -19.30
C ASN A 517 -26.10 -17.00 -19.52
N ILE A 518 -25.92 -18.16 -18.88
CA ILE A 518 -26.90 -19.27 -18.94
C ILE A 518 -28.26 -18.82 -18.41
N ARG A 519 -28.30 -18.12 -17.26
CA ARG A 519 -29.57 -17.61 -16.71
C ARG A 519 -30.24 -16.59 -17.64
N LEU A 520 -29.46 -15.73 -18.31
CA LEU A 520 -29.99 -14.80 -19.30
C LEU A 520 -30.56 -15.53 -20.52
N GLU A 521 -29.90 -16.61 -20.97
CA GLU A 521 -30.41 -17.48 -22.03
C GLU A 521 -31.72 -18.18 -21.62
N ASP A 522 -31.80 -18.70 -20.39
CA ASP A 522 -33.00 -19.32 -19.85
C ASP A 522 -34.17 -18.34 -19.76
N HIS A 523 -33.91 -17.08 -19.37
CA HIS A 523 -34.91 -16.02 -19.44
C HIS A 523 -35.34 -15.74 -20.89
N GLY A 524 -34.41 -15.75 -21.84
CA GLY A 524 -34.72 -15.66 -23.28
C GLY A 524 -35.69 -16.77 -23.73
N LYS A 525 -35.46 -18.02 -23.29
CA LYS A 525 -36.37 -19.16 -23.55
C LYS A 525 -37.74 -18.98 -22.91
N ALA A 526 -37.79 -18.53 -21.65
CA ALA A 526 -39.06 -18.28 -20.96
C ALA A 526 -39.89 -17.19 -21.66
N ILE A 527 -39.24 -16.11 -22.10
CA ILE A 527 -39.87 -15.06 -22.90
C ILE A 527 -40.40 -15.65 -24.22
N LEU A 528 -39.61 -16.49 -24.91
CA LEU A 528 -40.04 -17.16 -26.15
C LEU A 528 -41.27 -18.04 -25.93
N VAL A 529 -41.34 -18.81 -24.84
CA VAL A 529 -42.52 -19.62 -24.53
C VAL A 529 -43.74 -18.73 -24.28
N PHE A 530 -43.58 -17.66 -23.49
CA PHE A 530 -44.67 -16.70 -23.21
C PHE A 530 -45.18 -16.01 -24.48
N THR A 531 -44.29 -15.62 -25.40
CA THR A 531 -44.68 -15.00 -26.66
C THR A 531 -45.42 -15.98 -27.56
N VAL A 532 -44.99 -17.24 -27.65
CA VAL A 532 -45.69 -18.29 -28.41
C VAL A 532 -47.11 -18.50 -27.86
N VAL A 533 -47.25 -18.65 -26.54
CA VAL A 533 -48.56 -18.79 -25.88
C VAL A 533 -49.43 -17.56 -26.16
N THR A 534 -48.88 -16.36 -26.07
CA THR A 534 -49.62 -15.10 -26.33
C THR A 534 -50.08 -14.98 -27.78
N ILE A 535 -49.21 -15.27 -28.75
CA ILE A 535 -49.53 -15.16 -30.19
C ILE A 535 -50.68 -16.10 -30.58
N VAL A 536 -50.81 -17.25 -29.92
CA VAL A 536 -51.90 -18.21 -30.17
C VAL A 536 -53.18 -17.81 -29.42
N PHE A 537 -53.10 -17.53 -28.11
CA PHE A 537 -54.30 -17.33 -27.29
C PHE A 537 -54.89 -15.93 -27.37
N LEU A 538 -54.08 -14.89 -27.60
CA LEU A 538 -54.59 -13.52 -27.68
C LEU A 538 -55.62 -13.31 -28.82
N PRO A 539 -55.38 -13.77 -30.07
CA PRO A 539 -56.41 -13.68 -31.11
C PRO A 539 -57.62 -14.56 -30.83
N LEU A 540 -57.43 -15.78 -30.29
CA LEU A 540 -58.55 -16.65 -29.90
C LEU A 540 -59.42 -16.03 -28.81
N ASN A 541 -58.80 -15.42 -27.79
CA ASN A 541 -59.49 -14.71 -26.72
C ASN A 541 -60.23 -13.48 -27.25
N PHE A 542 -59.66 -12.76 -28.21
CA PHE A 542 -60.33 -11.63 -28.87
C PHE A 542 -61.57 -12.10 -29.62
N VAL A 543 -61.47 -13.15 -30.44
CA VAL A 543 -62.62 -13.69 -31.20
C VAL A 543 -63.69 -14.20 -30.24
N SER A 544 -63.32 -14.96 -29.21
CA SER A 544 -64.25 -15.42 -28.16
C SER A 544 -64.95 -14.25 -27.46
N SER A 545 -64.21 -13.21 -27.08
CA SER A 545 -64.78 -12.03 -26.43
C SER A 545 -65.71 -11.26 -27.37
N PHE A 546 -65.34 -11.10 -28.64
CA PHE A 546 -66.12 -10.39 -29.65
C PHE A 546 -67.45 -11.08 -29.93
N PHE A 547 -67.44 -12.41 -30.13
CA PHE A 547 -68.67 -13.20 -30.28
C PHE A 547 -69.48 -13.32 -28.98
N GLY A 548 -68.86 -13.11 -27.83
CA GLY A 548 -69.52 -13.04 -26.52
C GLY A 548 -70.14 -11.68 -26.20
N MET A 549 -69.99 -10.65 -27.06
CA MET A 549 -70.60 -9.34 -26.86
C MET A 549 -72.11 -9.38 -27.18
N ASN A 550 -72.91 -8.74 -26.33
CA ASN A 550 -74.38 -8.71 -26.46
C ASN A 550 -74.87 -7.72 -27.54
N PHE A 551 -74.57 -7.99 -28.81
CA PHE A 551 -75.19 -7.30 -29.95
C PHE A 551 -76.38 -8.13 -30.49
N SER A 552 -77.50 -7.49 -30.80
CA SER A 552 -78.73 -8.16 -31.27
C SER A 552 -78.52 -8.97 -32.55
N ASP A 553 -77.61 -8.52 -33.42
CA ASP A 553 -77.30 -9.14 -34.71
C ASP A 553 -76.42 -10.41 -34.61
N ILE A 554 -75.65 -10.53 -33.52
CA ILE A 554 -74.77 -11.69 -33.25
C ILE A 554 -75.52 -12.76 -32.45
N ARG A 555 -76.48 -12.36 -31.60
CA ARG A 555 -77.25 -13.27 -30.75
C ARG A 555 -78.29 -14.09 -31.52
N ASP A 556 -78.95 -13.48 -32.51
CA ASP A 556 -80.01 -14.13 -33.28
C ASP A 556 -79.47 -14.76 -34.60
N MET A 557 -78.19 -15.13 -34.61
CA MET A 557 -77.52 -15.69 -35.78
C MET A 557 -77.96 -17.16 -36.02
N ALA A 558 -78.51 -17.45 -37.20
CA ALA A 558 -79.00 -18.78 -37.58
C ALA A 558 -77.90 -19.83 -37.86
N GLN A 559 -76.62 -19.44 -37.78
CA GLN A 559 -75.46 -20.28 -38.14
C GLN A 559 -74.86 -20.97 -36.90
N THR A 560 -74.57 -22.25 -37.07
CA THR A 560 -74.05 -23.19 -36.06
C THR A 560 -72.65 -22.79 -35.55
N GLN A 561 -72.24 -23.37 -34.41
CA GLN A 561 -70.91 -23.29 -33.76
C GLN A 561 -69.70 -23.34 -34.72
N TRP A 562 -69.87 -23.87 -35.93
CA TRP A 562 -68.88 -23.92 -37.00
C TRP A 562 -68.35 -22.53 -37.43
N LEU A 563 -69.20 -21.50 -37.51
CA LEU A 563 -68.75 -20.16 -37.95
C LEU A 563 -67.73 -19.55 -36.97
N PHE A 564 -67.93 -19.76 -35.67
CA PHE A 564 -66.98 -19.34 -34.63
C PHE A 564 -65.60 -19.96 -34.86
N TRP A 565 -65.54 -21.29 -35.06
CA TRP A 565 -64.27 -21.99 -35.29
C TRP A 565 -63.61 -21.58 -36.60
N ALA A 566 -64.38 -21.34 -37.67
CA ALA A 566 -63.86 -20.87 -38.95
C ALA A 566 -63.18 -19.49 -38.82
N VAL A 567 -63.83 -18.54 -38.14
CA VAL A 567 -63.28 -17.19 -37.92
C VAL A 567 -62.10 -17.24 -36.94
N ALA A 568 -62.21 -17.99 -35.85
CA ALA A 568 -61.17 -18.12 -34.84
C ALA A 568 -59.87 -18.70 -35.43
N ILE A 569 -59.97 -19.78 -36.22
CA ILE A 569 -58.82 -20.37 -36.90
C ILE A 569 -58.23 -19.39 -37.92
N CYS A 570 -59.05 -18.78 -38.77
CA CYS A 570 -58.59 -17.85 -39.80
C CYS A 570 -57.82 -16.65 -39.22
N VAL A 571 -58.38 -16.01 -38.19
CA VAL A 571 -57.75 -14.87 -37.51
C VAL A 571 -56.46 -15.30 -36.82
N THR A 572 -56.45 -16.45 -36.14
CA THR A 572 -55.25 -16.96 -35.47
C THR A 572 -54.15 -17.29 -36.47
N THR A 573 -54.48 -17.95 -37.60
CA THR A 573 -53.51 -18.23 -38.68
C THR A 573 -52.96 -16.94 -39.29
N ALA A 574 -53.81 -15.94 -39.52
CA ALA A 574 -53.37 -14.64 -40.05
C ALA A 574 -52.41 -13.94 -39.09
N VAL A 575 -52.72 -13.91 -37.78
CA VAL A 575 -51.86 -13.31 -36.76
C VAL A 575 -50.54 -14.05 -36.62
N VAL A 576 -50.55 -15.39 -36.56
CA VAL A 576 -49.33 -16.21 -36.52
C VAL A 576 -48.47 -15.97 -37.76
N ALA A 577 -49.05 -16.00 -38.96
CA ALA A 577 -48.32 -15.78 -40.21
C ALA A 577 -47.70 -14.37 -40.25
N ALA A 578 -48.46 -13.34 -39.84
CA ALA A 578 -47.96 -11.98 -39.73
C ALA A 578 -46.83 -11.86 -38.70
N SER A 579 -46.97 -12.47 -37.51
CA SER A 579 -45.92 -12.47 -36.47
C SER A 579 -44.65 -13.17 -36.92
N VAL A 580 -44.75 -14.33 -37.59
CA VAL A 580 -43.61 -15.07 -38.15
C VAL A 580 -42.92 -14.25 -39.25
N PHE A 581 -43.70 -13.67 -40.16
CA PHE A 581 -43.18 -12.80 -41.21
C PHE A 581 -42.38 -11.62 -40.63
N LEU A 582 -42.91 -11.00 -39.57
CA LEU A 582 -42.23 -9.92 -38.85
C LEU A 582 -40.98 -10.39 -38.10
N ALA A 583 -40.99 -11.58 -37.50
CA ALA A 583 -39.83 -12.12 -36.79
C ALA A 583 -38.63 -12.38 -37.74
N PHE A 584 -38.88 -12.91 -38.94
CA PHE A 584 -37.84 -13.18 -39.93
C PHE A 584 -37.42 -11.94 -40.75
N SER A 585 -38.36 -11.04 -41.05
CA SER A 585 -38.11 -9.87 -41.92
C SER A 585 -37.83 -8.58 -41.14
N GLY A 586 -38.07 -8.56 -39.82
CA GLY A 586 -38.03 -7.36 -38.99
C GLY A 586 -36.66 -6.68 -38.93
N GLY A 587 -35.57 -7.46 -38.87
CA GLY A 587 -34.21 -6.89 -38.89
C GLY A 587 -33.93 -6.11 -40.17
N ARG A 588 -34.23 -6.71 -41.33
CA ARG A 588 -34.05 -6.08 -42.65
C ARG A 588 -34.95 -4.86 -42.86
N ILE A 589 -36.19 -4.91 -42.37
CA ILE A 589 -37.14 -3.80 -42.48
C ILE A 589 -36.71 -2.64 -41.58
N LEU A 590 -36.30 -2.92 -40.34
CA LEU A 590 -35.86 -1.91 -39.38
C LEU A 590 -34.57 -1.22 -39.82
N GLU A 591 -33.59 -1.98 -40.34
CA GLU A 591 -32.37 -1.43 -40.94
C GLU A 591 -32.70 -0.52 -42.12
N ASN A 592 -33.60 -0.93 -43.02
CA ASN A 592 -34.02 -0.11 -44.15
C ASN A 592 -34.76 1.17 -43.72
N ILE A 593 -35.59 1.11 -42.67
CA ILE A 593 -36.29 2.28 -42.12
C ILE A 593 -35.32 3.24 -41.41
N LEU A 594 -34.37 2.71 -40.64
CA LEU A 594 -33.34 3.50 -39.97
C LEU A 594 -32.43 4.19 -40.99
N MET A 595 -31.94 3.45 -41.99
CA MET A 595 -31.15 4.01 -43.09
C MET A 595 -31.94 5.08 -43.86
N TRP A 596 -33.24 4.87 -44.11
CA TRP A 596 -34.07 5.88 -44.75
C TRP A 596 -34.27 7.14 -43.89
N ARG A 597 -34.38 6.99 -42.57
CA ARG A 597 -34.49 8.10 -41.63
C ARG A 597 -33.19 8.90 -41.56
N ASP A 598 -32.05 8.21 -41.54
CA ASP A 598 -30.72 8.84 -41.49
C ASP A 598 -30.40 9.54 -42.81
N GLN A 599 -30.73 8.96 -43.96
CA GLN A 599 -30.64 9.63 -45.26
C GLN A 599 -31.51 10.90 -45.35
N ARG A 600 -32.71 10.91 -44.75
CA ARG A 600 -33.54 12.13 -44.66
C ARG A 600 -32.95 13.18 -43.74
N ARG A 601 -32.25 12.77 -42.68
CA ARG A 601 -31.58 13.67 -41.74
C ARG A 601 -30.34 14.31 -42.38
N GLU A 602 -29.56 13.54 -43.13
CA GLU A 602 -28.43 14.04 -43.93
C GLU A 602 -28.88 15.01 -45.02
N ARG A 603 -29.96 14.70 -45.76
CA ARG A 603 -30.54 15.64 -46.75
C ARG A 603 -30.96 16.97 -46.12
N ARG A 604 -31.46 16.99 -44.88
CA ARG A 604 -31.80 18.24 -44.18
C ARG A 604 -30.57 19.05 -43.75
N LEU A 605 -29.46 18.38 -43.43
CA LEU A 605 -28.21 19.04 -43.07
C LEU A 605 -27.51 19.61 -44.31
N THR A 606 -27.44 18.85 -45.41
CA THR A 606 -26.85 19.30 -46.68
C THR A 606 -27.62 20.45 -47.31
N THR A 607 -28.96 20.46 -47.20
CA THR A 607 -29.76 21.60 -47.69
C THR A 607 -29.51 22.87 -46.87
N LYS A 608 -29.28 22.75 -45.55
CA LYS A 608 -28.94 23.90 -44.69
C LYS A 608 -27.53 24.42 -44.96
N THR A 609 -26.54 23.55 -45.22
CA THR A 609 -25.18 24.00 -45.61
C THR A 609 -25.15 24.60 -47.01
N ALA A 610 -25.90 24.05 -47.98
CA ALA A 610 -26.03 24.62 -49.32
C ALA A 610 -26.70 25.99 -49.32
N GLN A 611 -27.76 26.19 -48.51
CA GLN A 611 -28.37 27.51 -48.31
C GLN A 611 -27.40 28.51 -47.64
N LYS A 612 -26.56 28.06 -46.71
CA LYS A 612 -25.54 28.91 -46.05
C LYS A 612 -24.42 29.32 -47.01
N GLN A 613 -24.03 28.45 -47.94
CA GLN A 613 -23.04 28.76 -48.99
C GLN A 613 -23.61 29.69 -50.06
N ALA A 614 -24.84 29.45 -50.53
CA ALA A 614 -25.52 30.35 -51.47
C ALA A 614 -25.75 31.76 -50.90
N ALA A 615 -26.07 31.87 -49.59
CA ALA A 615 -26.18 33.15 -48.91
C ALA A 615 -24.83 33.90 -48.78
N ARG A 616 -23.71 33.17 -48.69
CA ARG A 616 -22.35 33.74 -48.69
C ARG A 616 -21.97 34.28 -50.08
N GLU A 617 -22.25 33.53 -51.14
CA GLU A 617 -21.95 33.96 -52.51
C GLU A 617 -22.80 35.16 -52.97
N LEU A 618 -24.04 35.30 -52.48
CA LEU A 618 -24.85 36.49 -52.75
C LEU A 618 -24.34 37.73 -51.99
N GLY A 619 -23.74 37.56 -50.81
CA GLY A 619 -23.17 38.65 -50.02
C GLY A 619 -21.86 39.19 -50.59
N GLU A 620 -21.01 38.34 -51.18
CA GLU A 620 -19.72 38.74 -51.76
C GLU A 620 -19.83 39.54 -53.06
N LYS A 621 -20.93 39.41 -53.82
CA LYS A 621 -21.14 40.21 -55.04
C LYS A 621 -21.62 41.65 -54.77
N GLY A 622 -22.03 41.98 -53.53
CA GLY A 622 -22.58 43.28 -53.16
C GLY A 622 -21.58 44.29 -52.59
N PHE A 623 -20.33 43.92 -52.35
CA PHE A 623 -19.37 44.79 -51.66
C PHE A 623 -18.00 44.78 -52.35
N ARG A 624 -17.87 45.55 -53.43
CA ARG A 624 -16.57 46.00 -53.96
C ARG A 624 -16.37 47.46 -53.59
N VAL A 625 -15.56 47.68 -52.57
CA VAL A 625 -15.01 48.98 -52.17
C VAL A 625 -13.49 48.88 -52.21
N ASN A 626 -12.84 49.97 -52.65
CA ASN A 626 -11.41 50.30 -52.68
C ASN A 626 -10.68 49.98 -54.01
N GLY A 627 -10.00 50.92 -54.67
CA GLY A 627 -9.48 52.22 -54.23
C GLY A 627 -8.14 52.08 -53.50
N VAL A 628 -7.07 52.41 -54.24
CA VAL A 628 -5.70 52.73 -53.83
C VAL A 628 -4.67 51.58 -53.75
N GLU A 629 -3.67 51.77 -54.62
CA GLU A 629 -2.39 51.10 -54.77
C GLU A 629 -1.58 50.98 -53.47
N ARG A 630 -0.83 49.88 -53.32
CA ARG A 630 0.63 49.95 -53.44
C ARG A 630 1.30 48.59 -53.56
N SER A 631 2.31 48.63 -54.42
CA SER A 631 3.27 47.64 -54.89
C SER A 631 4.29 47.16 -53.85
N GLY A 632 4.78 45.94 -54.06
CA GLY A 632 6.02 45.38 -53.51
C GLY A 632 5.79 43.92 -53.11
N GLY A 633 6.30 42.87 -53.77
CA GLY A 633 7.46 42.77 -54.64
C GLY A 633 8.51 41.90 -53.96
N PHE A 634 8.63 40.63 -54.41
CA PHE A 634 9.71 39.67 -54.15
C PHE A 634 9.85 39.20 -52.68
N SER A 635 10.22 37.97 -52.34
CA SER A 635 10.67 36.76 -53.04
C SER A 635 10.68 35.63 -52.01
N GLN A 636 10.62 34.39 -52.50
CA GLN A 636 10.84 33.12 -51.78
C GLN A 636 11.90 33.15 -50.66
N PRO A 637 11.83 32.23 -49.67
CA PRO A 637 11.25 30.87 -49.73
C PRO A 637 9.78 30.75 -49.35
#